data_AF-A0A822XI52-F1
#
_entry.id   AF-A0A822XI52-F1
#
_cell.length_a   1.000
_cell.length_b   1.000
_cell.length_c   1.000
_cell.angle_alpha   90.00
_cell.angle_beta   90.00
_cell.angle_gamma   90.00
#
_symmetry.space_group_name_H-M   'P 1'
#
loop_
_entity.id
_entity.type
_entity.pdbx_description
1 polymer ?
#
loop_
_entity_poly.entity_id
_entity_poly.type
_entity_poly.pdbx_seq_one_letter_code
_entity_poly.pdbx_strand_id
1 'polypeptide(L)' 'MHEEFKKRNQPTTTFNKAGWNVIRKQFHEKIGNDYSDMQFKNKFNRLRLVYREFEKLLKHMGLDMWVDLQN' A
#
# COMPACT_ATOMS: atom_id res chain seq x y z
N MET A 1 2.06 -2.30 21.27
CA MET A 1 2.43 -1.28 20.26
C MET A 1 1.34 -1.19 19.19
N HIS A 2 0.14 -0.84 19.62
CA HIS A 2 -1.00 -0.43 18.78
C HIS A 2 -1.34 0.99 19.25
N GLU A 3 -1.94 1.81 18.39
CA GLU A 3 -2.44 3.17 18.70
C GLU A 3 -1.54 4.38 18.37
N GLU A 4 -1.08 4.59 17.12
CA GLU A 4 -0.78 5.99 16.69
C GLU A 4 -1.15 6.37 15.24
N PHE A 5 -1.42 5.45 14.31
CA PHE A 5 -1.62 5.83 12.89
C PHE A 5 -3.07 6.14 12.46
N LYS A 6 -3.90 6.65 13.37
CA LYS A 6 -5.31 7.01 13.07
C LYS A 6 -5.58 8.52 12.98
N LYS A 7 -4.59 9.34 12.63
CA LYS A 7 -4.78 10.77 12.37
C LYS A 7 -4.31 11.19 10.97
N ARG A 8 -5.31 11.55 10.15
CA ARG A 8 -5.23 12.43 8.96
C ARG A 8 -4.10 12.13 7.98
N ASN A 9 -4.39 11.30 6.98
CA ASN A 9 -3.78 11.42 5.66
C ASN A 9 -4.80 11.01 4.58
N GLN A 10 -5.71 11.92 4.25
CA GLN A 10 -6.21 12.04 2.88
C GLN A 10 -5.93 13.48 2.47
N PRO A 11 -5.13 13.68 1.41
CA PRO A 11 -5.70 13.64 0.08
C PRO A 11 -4.77 13.03 -1.00
N THR A 12 -5.36 12.29 -1.95
CA THR A 12 -4.82 11.91 -3.28
C THR A 12 -3.47 11.17 -3.41
N THR A 13 -2.62 11.16 -2.39
CA THR A 13 -1.40 10.34 -2.30
C THR A 13 -1.38 9.67 -0.94
N THR A 14 -1.36 8.33 -0.93
CA THR A 14 -1.58 7.49 0.26
C THR A 14 -0.60 7.75 1.41
N PHE A 15 0.49 8.47 1.17
CA PHE A 15 1.49 8.84 2.17
C PHE A 15 1.98 10.28 1.96
N ASN A 16 2.32 10.96 3.05
CA ASN A 16 3.05 12.23 2.99
C ASN A 16 4.50 12.00 2.51
N LYS A 17 5.24 13.09 2.20
CA LYS A 17 6.62 12.98 1.67
C LYS A 17 7.56 12.20 2.60
N ALA A 18 7.44 12.39 3.91
CA ALA A 18 8.22 11.64 4.90
C ALA A 18 7.90 10.14 4.86
N GLY A 19 6.62 9.77 4.77
CA GLY A 19 6.17 8.39 4.64
C GLY A 19 6.71 7.72 3.37
N TRP A 20 6.67 8.41 2.23
CA TRP A 20 7.27 7.90 0.99
C TRP A 20 8.77 7.66 1.11
N ASN A 21 9.50 8.58 1.75
CA ASN A 21 10.94 8.43 1.97
C ASN A 21 11.27 7.21 2.85
N VAL A 22 10.50 6.98 3.92
CA VAL A 22 10.70 5.82 4.80
C VAL A 22 10.44 4.52 4.03
N ILE A 23 9.32 4.43 3.31
CA ILE A 23 8.96 3.23 2.55
C ILE A 23 10.01 2.96 1.46
N ARG A 24 10.46 3.99 0.74
CA ARG A 24 11.49 3.87 -0.30
C ARG A 24 12.82 3.41 0.29
N LYS A 25 13.23 3.97 1.42
CA LYS A 25 14.46 3.57 2.12
C LYS A 25 14.41 2.10 2.54
N GLN A 26 13.34 1.68 3.21
CA GLN A 26 13.17 0.28 3.61
C GLN A 26 13.09 -0.67 2.42
N PHE A 27 12.44 -0.25 1.33
CA PHE A 27 12.40 -1.05 0.11
C PHE A 27 13.80 -1.21 -0.49
N HIS A 28 14.57 -0.13 -0.55
CA HIS A 28 15.96 -0.16 -1.03
C HIS A 28 16.84 -1.06 -0.16
N GLU A 29 16.75 -0.95 1.17
CA GLU A 29 17.48 -1.81 2.11
C GLU A 29 17.17 -3.31 1.90
N LYS A 30 15.93 -3.66 1.54
CA LYS A 30 15.53 -5.06 1.33
C LYS A 30 15.85 -5.61 -0.05
N ILE A 31 15.68 -4.79 -1.10
CA ILE A 31 15.69 -5.25 -2.50
C ILE A 31 16.99 -4.84 -3.21
N GLY A 32 17.72 -3.86 -2.67
CA GLY A 32 18.96 -3.31 -3.25
C GLY A 32 18.73 -2.38 -4.46
N ASN A 33 17.50 -2.25 -4.96
CA ASN A 33 17.19 -1.35 -6.07
C ASN A 33 16.88 0.06 -5.58
N ASP A 34 17.54 1.06 -6.16
CA ASP A 34 17.19 2.46 -5.96
C ASP A 34 16.19 2.91 -7.05
N TYR A 35 14.94 3.10 -6.65
CA TYR A 35 13.91 3.66 -7.50
C TYR A 35 13.79 5.16 -7.24
N SER A 36 13.57 5.95 -8.29
CA SER A 36 13.18 7.35 -8.11
C SER A 36 11.80 7.44 -7.44
N ASP A 37 11.53 8.54 -6.74
CA ASP A 37 10.24 8.79 -6.10
C ASP A 37 9.05 8.58 -7.04
N MET A 38 9.19 8.98 -8.31
CA MET A 38 8.14 8.82 -9.33
C MET A 38 7.96 7.35 -9.72
N GLN A 39 9.06 6.61 -9.95
CA GLN A 39 9.01 5.18 -10.26
C GLN A 39 8.35 4.39 -9.13
N PHE A 40 8.70 4.74 -7.89
CA PHE A 40 8.18 4.09 -6.70
C PHE A 40 6.67 4.32 -6.53
N LYS A 41 6.22 5.58 -6.64
CA LYS A 41 4.79 5.94 -6.60
C LYS A 41 3.99 5.27 -7.72
N ASN A 42 4.54 5.21 -8.94
CA ASN A 42 3.87 4.56 -10.07
C ASN A 42 3.70 3.06 -9.84
N LYS A 43 4.72 2.38 -9.32
CA LYS A 43 4.62 0.94 -8.96
C LYS A 43 3.56 0.72 -7.89
N PHE A 44 3.60 1.51 -6.80
CA PHE A 44 2.60 1.44 -5.75
C PHE A 44 1.17 1.64 -6.28
N ASN A 45 0.95 2.62 -7.16
CA ASN A 45 -0.36 2.87 -7.74
C ASN A 45 -0.86 1.69 -8.58
N ARG A 46 0.02 1.05 -9.35
CA ARG A 46 -0.33 -0.18 -10.10
C ARG A 46 -0.71 -1.32 -9.16
N LEU A 47 0.08 -1.57 -8.11
CA LEU A 47 -0.21 -2.55 -7.08
C LEU A 47 -1.57 -2.29 -6.42
N ARG A 48 -1.86 -1.03 -6.08
CA ARG A 48 -3.14 -0.62 -5.50
C ARG A 48 -4.32 -0.86 -6.44
N LEU A 49 -4.16 -0.62 -7.74
CA LEU A 49 -5.21 -0.90 -8.73
C LEU A 49 -5.48 -2.41 -8.81
N VAL A 50 -4.45 -3.23 -8.93
CA VAL A 50 -4.58 -4.69 -8.97
C VAL A 50 -5.25 -5.21 -7.69
N TYR A 51 -4.83 -4.71 -6.53
CA TYR A 51 -5.45 -5.06 -5.24
C TYR A 51 -6.94 -4.73 -5.21
N ARG A 52 -7.34 -3.54 -5.70
CA ARG A 52 -8.75 -3.14 -5.75
C ARG A 52 -9.58 -4.00 -6.69
N GLU A 53 -9.03 -4.38 -7.84
CA GLU A 53 -9.72 -5.32 -8.75
C GLU A 53 -9.86 -6.69 -8.11
N PHE A 54 -8.81 -7.17 -7.42
CA PHE A 54 -8.87 -8.42 -6.68
C PHE A 54 -9.91 -8.37 -5.53
N GLU A 55 -9.97 -7.28 -4.78
CA GLU A 55 -10.97 -7.05 -3.74
C GLU A 55 -12.40 -7.11 -4.29
N LYS A 56 -12.65 -6.51 -5.48
CA LYS A 56 -13.94 -6.60 -6.16
C LYS A 56 -14.26 -8.04 -6.57
N LEU A 57 -13.28 -8.78 -7.07
CA LEU A 57 -13.46 -10.19 -7.46
C LEU A 57 -13.81 -11.04 -6.24
N LEU A 58 -13.12 -10.86 -5.12
CA LEU A 58 -13.42 -11.57 -3.87
C LEU A 58 -14.83 -11.28 -3.37
N LYS A 59 -15.25 -10.02 -3.39
CA LYS A 59 -16.63 -9.59 -3.06
C LYS A 59 -17.66 -10.22 -3.98
N HIS A 60 -17.38 -10.28 -5.28
CA HIS A 60 -18.27 -10.92 -6.24
C HIS A 60 -18.43 -12.42 -5.98
N MET A 61 -17.37 -13.09 -5.54
CA MET A 61 -17.39 -14.52 -5.21
C MET A 61 -17.90 -14.83 -3.79
N GLY A 62 -18.20 -13.82 -2.96
CA GLY A 62 -18.59 -14.00 -1.55
C GLY A 62 -17.48 -14.56 -0.66
N LEU A 63 -16.21 -14.39 -1.07
CA LEU A 63 -15.02 -14.92 -0.39
C LEU A 63 -14.31 -13.88 0.49
N ASP A 64 -14.81 -12.64 0.51
CA ASP A 64 -14.27 -11.55 1.31
C ASP A 64 -14.27 -11.85 2.82
N MET A 65 -15.30 -12.54 3.33
CA MET A 65 -15.38 -12.95 4.74
C MET A 65 -14.29 -13.95 5.19
N TRP A 66 -13.72 -14.73 4.27
CA TRP A 66 -12.71 -15.74 4.63
C TRP A 66 -11.31 -15.13 4.79
N VAL A 67 -11.04 -14.03 4.09
CA VAL A 67 -9.74 -13.34 4.12
C VAL A 67 -9.57 -12.54 5.42
N ASP A 68 -10.67 -11.98 5.96
CA ASP A 68 -10.65 -11.20 7.20
C ASP A 68 -10.41 -12.04 8.47
N LEU A 69 -10.56 -13.37 8.40
CA LEU A 69 -10.35 -14.29 9.54
C LEU A 69 -8.90 -14.79 9.66
N GLN A 70 -8.02 -14.49 8.70
CA GLN A 70 -6.63 -14.94 8.69
C GLN A 70 -5.60 -13.82 8.97
N ASN A 71 -6.05 -12.56 9.15
CA ASN A 71 -5.22 -11.40 9.50
C ASN A 71 -5.44 -10.97 10.96
#